data_AF-A0A8E2DX76-F1
#
_entry.id   AF-A0A8E2DX76-F1
#
_cell.length_a   1.000
_cell.length_b   1.000
_cell.length_c   1.000
_cell.angle_alpha   90.00
_cell.angle_beta   90.00
_cell.angle_gamma   90.00
#
_symmetry.space_group_name_H-M   'P 1'
#
loop_
_entity.id
_entity.type
_entity.pdbx_description
1 polymer ?
#
loop_
_entity_poly.entity_id
_entity_poly.type
_entity_poly.pdbx_seq_one_letter_code
_entity_poly.pdbx_strand_id
1 'polypeptide(L)' 'WPYIKRETTKKGALKTRPQAIKAWENCWQDLPQEKIQAWIKRIPEHIKRVIKLEGGNEYKEGRAR' A
#
# COMPACT_ATOMS: atom_id res chain seq x y z
N TRP A 1 1.75 -0.06 -2.20
CA TRP A 1 1.61 -1.46 -2.65
C TRP A 1 0.67 -2.36 -1.84
N PRO A 2 0.60 -2.30 -0.50
CA PRO A 2 -0.25 -3.21 0.29
C PRO A 2 -1.72 -3.26 -0.14
N TYR A 3 -2.26 -2.12 -0.59
CA TYR A 3 -3.62 -2.06 -1.14
C TYR A 3 -3.81 -2.99 -2.34
N ILE A 4 -2.98 -2.86 -3.37
CA ILE A 4 -3.11 -3.67 -4.60
C ILE A 4 -2.92 -5.14 -4.29
N LYS A 5 -1.92 -5.50 -3.46
CA LYS A 5 -1.73 -6.88 -3.00
C LYS A 5 -2.99 -7.43 -2.33
N ARG A 6 -3.57 -6.67 -1.40
CA ARG A 6 -4.80 -7.07 -0.72
C ARG A 6 -5.97 -7.24 -1.69
N GLU A 7 -6.16 -6.32 -2.62
CA GLU A 7 -7.26 -6.38 -3.58
C GLU A 7 -7.12 -7.54 -4.57
N THR A 8 -5.90 -7.84 -5.03
CA THR A 8 -5.66 -8.94 -5.98
C THR A 8 -5.68 -10.32 -5.32
N THR A 9 -5.39 -10.43 -4.02
CA THR A 9 -5.40 -11.72 -3.30
C THR A 9 -6.64 -11.96 -2.44
N LYS A 10 -7.61 -11.03 -2.39
CA LYS A 10 -8.80 -11.15 -1.51
C LYS A 10 -9.67 -12.39 -1.78
N LYS A 11 -9.61 -12.95 -2.99
CA LYS A 11 -10.34 -14.16 -3.40
C LYS A 11 -9.42 -15.40 -3.47
N GLY A 12 -8.26 -15.35 -2.82
CA GLY A 12 -7.25 -16.39 -2.86
C GLY A 12 -6.05 -16.02 -3.74
N ALA A 13 -5.02 -16.87 -3.69
CA ALA A 13 -3.80 -16.66 -4.45
C ALA A 13 -4.02 -16.91 -5.95
N LEU A 14 -3.50 -16.00 -6.78
CA LEU A 14 -3.44 -16.17 -8.23
C LEU A 14 -2.44 -17.28 -8.55
N LYS A 15 -2.80 -18.18 -9.46
CA LYS A 15 -2.06 -19.43 -9.69
C LYS A 15 -1.02 -19.31 -10.80
N THR A 16 -1.10 -18.27 -11.62
CA THR A 16 -0.18 -18.08 -12.75
C THR A 16 0.31 -16.63 -12.84
N ARG A 17 1.52 -16.46 -13.38
CA ARG A 17 2.13 -15.14 -13.61
C ARG A 17 1.28 -14.25 -14.52
N PRO A 18 0.72 -14.71 -15.66
CA PRO A 18 -0.13 -13.87 -16.49
C PRO A 18 -1.39 -13.36 -15.76
N GLN A 19 -2.00 -14.20 -14.92
CA GLN A 19 -3.13 -13.78 -14.10
C GLN A 19 -2.73 -12.71 -13.08
N ALA A 20 -1.56 -12.86 -12.45
CA ALA A 20 -1.03 -11.89 -11.50
C ALA A 20 -0.79 -10.53 -12.13
N ILE A 21 -0.20 -10.49 -13.34
CA ILE A 21 0.05 -9.25 -14.08
C ILE A 21 -1.27 -8.57 -14.41
N LYS A 22 -2.19 -9.28 -15.05
CA LYS A 22 -3.49 -8.72 -15.44
C LYS A 22 -4.29 -8.20 -14.25
N ALA A 23 -4.32 -8.94 -13.13
CA ALA A 23 -5.01 -8.51 -11.93
C ALA A 23 -4.37 -7.26 -11.32
N TRP A 24 -3.04 -7.17 -11.35
CA TRP A 24 -2.31 -6.02 -10.85
C TRP A 24 -2.56 -4.78 -11.70
N GLU A 25 -2.46 -4.90 -13.03
CA GLU A 25 -2.71 -3.81 -13.97
C GLU A 25 -4.15 -3.28 -13.85
N ASN A 26 -5.14 -4.16 -13.83
CA ASN A 26 -6.53 -3.77 -13.63
C ASN A 26 -6.71 -3.05 -12.30
N CYS A 27 -6.16 -3.59 -11.21
CA CYS A 27 -6.25 -2.96 -9.90
C CYS A 27 -5.54 -1.60 -9.84
N TRP A 28 -4.48 -1.39 -10.62
CA TRP A 28 -3.81 -0.10 -10.74
C TRP A 28 -4.66 0.92 -11.47
N GLN A 29 -5.29 0.53 -12.59
CA GLN A 29 -6.21 1.40 -13.34
C GLN A 29 -7.44 1.79 -12.51
N ASP A 30 -7.97 0.84 -11.73
CA ASP A 30 -9.14 1.07 -10.88
C ASP A 30 -8.82 1.73 -9.52
N LEU A 31 -7.54 2.02 -9.24
CA LEU A 31 -7.11 2.56 -7.95
C LEU A 31 -7.68 3.97 -7.75
N PRO A 32 -8.51 4.22 -6.72
CA PRO A 32 -9.07 5.55 -6.53
C PRO A 32 -7.98 6.58 -6.23
N GLN A 33 -7.96 7.68 -6.98
CA GLN A 33 -6.96 8.74 -6.84
C GLN A 33 -6.90 9.31 -5.41
N GLU A 34 -8.03 9.35 -4.71
CA GLU A 34 -8.11 9.75 -3.30
C GLU A 34 -7.23 8.90 -2.37
N LYS A 35 -7.07 7.60 -2.66
CA LYS A 35 -6.17 6.72 -1.88
C LYS A 35 -4.72 7.14 -2.07
N ILE A 36 -4.32 7.42 -3.30
CA ILE A 36 -2.97 7.89 -3.65
C ILE A 36 -2.70 9.22 -2.94
N GLN A 37 -3.64 10.16 -3.04
CA GLN A 37 -3.55 11.46 -2.37
C GLN A 37 -3.44 11.31 -0.85
N ALA A 38 -4.22 10.42 -0.24
CA ALA A 38 -4.14 10.17 1.20
C ALA A 38 -2.78 9.58 1.62
N TRP A 39 -2.13 8.77 0.79
CA TRP A 39 -0.78 8.27 1.05
C TRP A 39 0.26 9.38 0.91
N ILE A 40 0.20 10.18 -0.16
CA ILE A 40 1.11 11.31 -0.39
C ILE A 40 1.05 12.29 0.79
N LYS A 41 -0.15 12.68 1.21
CA LYS A 41 -0.37 13.62 2.33
C LYS A 41 0.20 13.13 3.66
N ARG A 42 0.44 11.81 3.82
CA ARG A 42 1.01 11.23 5.05
C ARG A 42 2.53 11.20 5.06
N ILE A 43 3.19 11.33 3.91
CA ILE A 43 4.66 11.28 3.81
C ILE A 43 5.34 12.22 4.83
N PRO A 44 4.93 13.50 4.99
CA PRO A 44 5.58 14.40 5.94
C PRO A 44 5.51 13.93 7.39
N GLU A 45 4.39 13.32 7.81
CA GLU A 45 4.23 12.78 9.16
C GLU A 45 5.12 11.55 9.37
N HIS A 46 5.24 10.68 8.37
CA HIS A 46 6.14 9.53 8.42
C HIS A 46 7.60 9.96 8.56
N ILE A 47 8.04 10.97 7.80
CA ILE A 47 9.39 11.53 7.90
C ILE A 47 9.67 12.04 9.31
N LYS A 48 8.74 12.80 9.92
CA LYS A 48 8.88 13.28 11.30
C LYS A 48 9.06 12.15 12.30
N ARG A 49 8.34 11.04 12.13
CA ARG A 49 8.44 9.86 13.01
C ARG A 49 9.77 9.13 12.86
N VAL A 50 10.25 8.95 11.63
CA VAL A 50 11.56 8.35 11.36
C VAL A 50 12.67 9.18 12.00
N ILE A 51 12.62 10.51 11.87
CA ILE A 51 13.59 11.42 12.51
C ILE A 51 13.55 11.26 14.04
N LYS A 52 12.35 11.24 14.63
CA LYS A 52 12.19 11.05 16.08
C LYS A 52 12.75 9.72 16.59
N LEU A 53 12.76 8.69 15.75
CA LEU A 53 13.30 7.37 16.06
C LEU A 53 14.75 7.21 15.60
N GLU A 54 15.42 8.28 15.18
CA GLU A 54 16.81 8.26 14.72
C GLU A 54 17.05 7.26 13.57
N GLY A 55 16.02 7.02 12.74
CA GLY A 55 16.05 6.03 11.66
C GLY A 55 15.51 4.64 12.02
N GLY A 56 15.07 4.44 13.27
CA GLY A 56 14.43 3.21 13.73
C GLY A 56 13.05 2.94 13.13
N ASN A 57 12.62 1.66 13.14
CA ASN A 57 11.39 1.16 12.53
C ASN A 57 10.32 0.75 13.58
N GLU A 58 10.42 1.28 14.79
CA GLU A 58 9.55 0.94 15.91
C GLU A 58 8.17 1.61 15.80
N TYR A 59 8.04 2.65 14.96
CA TYR A 59 6.75 3.27 14.72
C TYR A 59 5.88 2.33 13.89
N LYS A 60 4.76 1.91 14.48
CA LYS A 60 3.76 1.11 13.78
C LYS A 60 3.06 1.95 12.72
N GLU A 61 3.45 1.75 11.47
CA GLU A 61 2.72 2.29 10.33
C GLU A 61 1.37 1.58 10.13
N GLY A 62 0.33 2.38 9.92
CA GLY A 62 -1.01 1.87 9.64
C GLY A 62 -2.09 2.59 10.43
N ARG A 63 -3.35 2.37 10.06
CA ARG A 63 -4.47 2.72 10.93
C ARG A 63 -4.55 1.66 12.03
N ALA A 64 -4.68 2.08 13.28
CA ALA A 64 -5.26 1.22 14.31
C ALA A 64 -6.57 0.65 13.73
N ARG A 65 -6.64 -0.67 13.64
CA ARG A 65 -7.91 -1.38 13.48
C ARG A 65 -8.36 -1.78 14.87
#